data_AF-A0A4V1IYT4-F1
#
_entry.id   AF-A0A4V1IYT4-F1
#
_cell.length_a   1.000
_cell.length_b   1.000
_cell.length_c   1.000
_cell.angle_alpha   90.00
_cell.angle_beta   90.00
_cell.angle_gamma   90.00
#
_symmetry.space_group_name_H-M   'P 1'
#
loop_
_entity.id
_entity.type
_entity.pdbx_description
1 polymer ?
#
loop_
_entity_poly.entity_id
_entity_poly.type
_entity_poly.pdbx_seq_one_letter_code
_entity_poly.pdbx_strand_id
1 'polypeptide(L)'
;MFSSLSHFLQCATDQWSGEELVRKFTLPNDETISCVLWNGMHFISGADIVKVVCFQYMEATNRPINSLKKFEEGIFSDLRSLKPGVHATLEEAKSPFLMYLYKEGCVRTQKKQKVFIWNSVNFEKL
;
A
#
# COMPACT_ATOMS: atom_id res chain seq x y z
N MET A 1 -1.98 -18.87 0.66
CA MET A 1 -1.12 -18.22 1.68
C MET A 1 0.15 -17.78 0.95
N PHE A 2 0.45 -16.47 0.91
CA PHE A 2 1.58 -15.95 0.15
C PHE A 2 2.90 -16.31 0.86
N SER A 3 3.89 -16.85 0.13
CA SER A 3 5.15 -17.36 0.68
C SER A 3 6.22 -16.28 0.88
N SER A 4 6.09 -15.14 0.23
CA SER A 4 6.97 -13.99 0.37
C SER A 4 6.25 -12.69 0.02
N LEU A 5 6.81 -11.55 0.45
CA LEU A 5 6.30 -10.24 0.07
C LEU A 5 6.29 -10.07 -1.45
N SER A 6 7.35 -10.48 -2.15
CA SER A 6 7.43 -10.38 -3.61
C SER A 6 6.32 -11.17 -4.30
N HIS A 7 6.01 -12.39 -3.82
CA HIS A 7 4.90 -13.18 -4.34
C HIS A 7 3.54 -12.52 -4.06
N PHE A 8 3.37 -11.90 -2.88
CA PHE A 8 2.18 -11.09 -2.60
C PHE A 8 2.07 -9.90 -3.56
N LEU A 9 3.13 -9.13 -3.77
CA LEU A 9 3.10 -7.95 -4.65
C LEU A 9 2.71 -8.28 -6.10
N GLN A 10 3.15 -9.43 -6.58
CA GLN A 10 2.86 -9.92 -7.94
C GLN A 10 1.44 -10.48 -8.07
N CYS A 11 0.99 -11.27 -7.09
CA CYS A 11 -0.27 -12.04 -7.21
C CYS A 11 -1.45 -11.38 -6.48
N ALA A 12 -1.24 -10.28 -5.76
CA ALA A 12 -2.29 -9.65 -4.93
C ALA A 12 -3.52 -9.24 -5.75
N THR A 13 -3.36 -8.94 -7.03
CA THR A 13 -4.45 -8.54 -7.95
C THR A 13 -5.13 -9.71 -8.67
N ASP A 14 -4.64 -10.94 -8.50
CA ASP A 14 -5.04 -12.07 -9.33
C ASP A 14 -6.18 -12.87 -8.74
N GLN A 15 -7.16 -13.25 -9.57
CA GLN A 15 -8.22 -14.21 -9.22
C GLN A 15 -8.95 -13.90 -7.90
N TRP A 16 -9.55 -12.72 -7.81
CA TRP A 16 -10.41 -12.37 -6.67
C TRP A 16 -11.73 -13.12 -6.78
N SER A 17 -12.04 -13.98 -5.80
CA SER A 17 -13.38 -14.54 -5.65
C SER A 17 -14.30 -13.42 -5.15
N GLY A 18 -15.50 -13.30 -5.72
CA GLY A 18 -16.37 -12.12 -5.55
C GLY A 18 -16.81 -11.74 -4.13
N GLU A 19 -16.40 -12.50 -3.11
CA GLU A 19 -16.63 -12.21 -1.70
C GLU A 19 -15.44 -11.52 -1.02
N GLU A 20 -14.21 -11.71 -1.50
CA GLU A 20 -13.02 -11.10 -0.92
C GLU A 20 -12.84 -9.69 -1.51
N LEU A 21 -12.83 -8.67 -0.65
CA LEU A 21 -12.63 -7.26 -1.04
C LEU A 21 -11.35 -6.64 -0.45
N VAL A 22 -10.64 -7.38 0.41
CA VAL A 22 -9.31 -7.03 0.90
C VAL A 22 -8.46 -8.29 1.01
N ARG A 23 -7.24 -8.22 0.48
CA ARG A 23 -6.18 -9.21 0.72
C ARG A 23 -5.11 -8.61 1.59
N LYS A 24 -4.67 -9.36 2.59
CA LYS A 24 -3.68 -8.90 3.57
C LYS A 24 -2.45 -9.79 3.56
N PHE A 25 -1.29 -9.18 3.76
CA PHE A 25 -0.03 -9.85 3.98
C PHE A 25 0.61 -9.30 5.25
N THR A 26 0.98 -10.18 6.17
CA THR A 26 1.66 -9.81 7.41
C THR A 26 3.17 -9.98 7.21
N LEU A 27 3.90 -8.89 7.40
CA LEU A 27 5.35 -8.85 7.41
C LEU A 27 5.90 -9.51 8.70
N PRO A 28 7.16 -9.97 8.70
CA PRO A 28 7.81 -10.54 9.89
C PRO A 28 7.87 -9.62 11.12
N ASN A 29 7.68 -8.31 10.95
CA ASN A 29 7.63 -7.32 12.03
C ASN A 29 6.21 -7.04 12.54
N ASP A 30 5.26 -7.95 12.27
CA ASP A 30 3.82 -7.85 12.59
C ASP A 30 3.07 -6.71 11.91
N GLU A 31 3.69 -6.01 10.96
CA GLU A 31 3.00 -5.01 10.15
C GLU A 31 2.20 -5.67 9.03
N THR A 32 0.97 -5.19 8.80
CA THR A 32 0.12 -5.69 7.72
C THR A 32 0.12 -4.75 6.53
N ILE A 33 0.21 -5.31 5.32
CA ILE A 33 0.04 -4.66 4.02
C ILE A 33 -1.30 -5.12 3.46
N SER A 34 -2.11 -4.19 2.95
CA SER A 34 -3.42 -4.51 2.38
C SER A 34 -3.51 -4.14 0.90
N CYS A 35 -3.98 -5.07 0.08
CA CYS A 35 -4.48 -4.83 -1.26
C CYS A 35 -6.01 -4.80 -1.21
N VAL A 36 -6.63 -3.77 -1.78
CA VAL A 36 -8.08 -3.56 -1.68
C VAL A 36 -8.70 -3.48 -3.05
N LEU A 37 -9.74 -4.29 -3.31
CA LEU A 37 -10.54 -4.20 -4.53
C LEU A 37 -11.70 -3.23 -4.30
N TRP A 38 -11.75 -2.18 -5.11
CA TRP A 38 -12.80 -1.18 -5.06
C TRP A 38 -13.18 -0.74 -6.46
N ASN A 39 -14.47 -0.77 -6.80
CA ASN A 39 -14.97 -0.42 -8.14
C ASN A 39 -14.23 -1.13 -9.30
N GLY A 40 -13.84 -2.39 -9.12
CA GLY A 40 -13.12 -3.16 -10.14
C GLY A 40 -11.63 -2.83 -10.29
N MET A 41 -11.07 -1.98 -9.43
CA MET A 41 -9.64 -1.64 -9.40
C MET A 41 -9.00 -2.00 -8.07
N HIS A 42 -7.71 -2.28 -8.10
CA HIS A 42 -6.92 -2.62 -6.91
C HIS A 42 -6.16 -1.42 -6.38
N PHE A 43 -6.14 -1.27 -5.06
CA PHE A 43 -5.59 -0.12 -4.38
C PHE A 43 -4.68 -0.52 -3.22
N ILE A 44 -3.73 0.37 -2.93
CA ILE A 44 -2.84 0.30 -1.78
C ILE A 44 -2.75 1.68 -1.10
N SER A 45 -2.67 1.67 0.24
CA SER A 45 -2.49 2.90 1.01
C SER A 45 -1.05 3.40 0.93
N GLY A 46 -0.83 4.72 1.03
CA GLY A 46 0.54 5.26 1.09
C GLY A 46 1.35 4.73 2.28
N ALA A 47 0.69 4.46 3.40
CA ALA A 47 1.33 3.86 4.57
C ALA A 47 1.80 2.42 4.28
N ASP A 48 1.02 1.64 3.53
CA ASP A 48 1.40 0.28 3.16
C ASP A 48 2.54 0.26 2.14
N ILE A 49 2.58 1.22 1.20
CA ILE A 49 3.73 1.38 0.31
C ILE A 49 5.01 1.63 1.12
N VAL A 50 4.96 2.51 2.12
CA VAL A 50 6.12 2.79 2.98
C VAL A 50 6.61 1.53 3.68
N LYS A 51 5.72 0.71 4.25
CA LYS A 51 6.08 -0.57 4.88
C LYS A 51 6.77 -1.52 3.89
N VAL A 52 6.21 -1.64 2.68
CA VAL A 52 6.78 -2.47 1.61
C VAL A 52 8.21 -2.05 1.30
N VAL A 53 8.43 -0.75 1.02
CA VAL A 53 9.75 -0.23 0.62
C VAL A 53 10.75 -0.31 1.77
N CYS A 54 10.34 0.03 3.00
CA CYS A 54 11.18 -0.13 4.20
C CYS A 54 11.62 -1.58 4.39
N PHE A 55 10.69 -2.53 4.28
CA PHE A 55 10.99 -3.95 4.41
C PHE A 55 11.95 -4.44 3.32
N GLN A 56 11.67 -4.12 2.05
CA GLN A 56 12.54 -4.47 0.92
C GLN A 56 13.95 -3.90 1.07
N TYR A 57 14.07 -2.65 1.52
CA TYR A 57 15.37 -2.03 1.78
C TYR A 57 16.16 -2.76 2.88
N MET A 58 15.51 -3.08 4.00
CA MET A 58 16.16 -3.79 5.10
C MET A 58 16.61 -5.19 4.69
N GLU A 59 15.76 -5.95 3.98
CA GLU A 59 16.08 -7.28 3.46
C GLU A 59 17.24 -7.24 2.45
N ALA A 60 17.24 -6.27 1.53
CA ALA A 60 18.27 -6.17 0.49
C ALA A 60 19.63 -5.70 1.02
N THR A 61 19.63 -4.81 2.01
CA THR A 61 20.88 -4.24 2.55
C THR A 61 21.40 -4.95 3.80
N ASN A 62 20.56 -5.76 4.44
CA ASN A 62 20.78 -6.36 5.75
C ASN A 62 21.21 -5.30 6.81
N ARG A 63 20.66 -4.08 6.70
CA ARG A 63 20.97 -2.93 7.55
C ARG A 63 19.69 -2.29 8.08
N PRO A 64 19.69 -1.83 9.34
CA PRO A 64 18.57 -1.06 9.86
C PRO A 64 18.52 0.34 9.22
N ILE A 65 17.31 0.90 9.11
CA ILE A 65 17.11 2.28 8.67
C ILE A 65 17.38 3.20 9.86
N ASN A 66 18.56 3.84 9.88
CA ASN A 66 18.98 4.71 10.98
C ASN A 66 18.06 5.94 11.18
N SER A 67 17.43 6.44 10.11
CA SER A 67 16.53 7.60 10.16
C SER A 67 15.23 7.30 9.44
N LEU A 68 14.36 6.53 10.09
CA LEU A 68 13.08 6.09 9.51
C LEU A 68 12.27 7.27 8.96
N LYS A 69 12.12 8.35 9.73
CA LYS A 69 11.36 9.53 9.30
C LYS A 69 11.88 10.15 7.99
N LYS A 70 13.20 10.27 7.82
CA LYS A 70 13.79 10.80 6.57
C LYS A 70 13.56 9.86 5.40
N PHE A 71 13.62 8.56 5.67
CA PHE A 71 13.37 7.52 4.66
C PHE A 71 11.91 7.56 4.19
N GLU A 72 10.96 7.63 5.13
CA GLU A 72 9.54 7.80 4.84
C GLU A 72 9.27 9.08 4.03
N GLU A 73 9.89 10.21 4.42
CA GLU A 73 9.80 11.48 3.69
C GLU A 73 10.30 11.37 2.24
N GLY A 74 11.35 10.58 2.00
CA GLY A 74 11.86 10.25 0.66
C GLY A 74 10.83 9.50 -0.17
N ILE A 75 10.30 8.39 0.35
CA ILE A 75 9.26 7.60 -0.31
C ILE A 75 8.03 8.47 -0.61
N PHE A 76 7.56 9.25 0.36
CA PHE A 76 6.44 10.16 0.15
C PHE A 76 6.73 11.21 -0.92
N SER A 77 7.99 11.63 -1.08
CA SER A 77 8.40 12.53 -2.14
C SER A 77 8.28 11.90 -3.51
N ASP A 78 8.76 10.67 -3.67
CA ASP A 78 8.67 9.95 -4.93
C ASP A 78 7.21 9.65 -5.30
N LEU A 79 6.39 9.32 -4.29
CA LEU A 79 4.95 9.15 -4.45
C LEU A 79 4.22 10.43 -4.88
N ARG A 80 4.80 11.64 -4.75
CA ARG A 80 4.17 12.88 -5.28
C ARG A 80 4.07 12.88 -6.80
N SER A 81 4.97 12.18 -7.49
CA SER A 81 4.95 12.06 -8.96
C SER A 81 3.69 11.37 -9.49
N LEU A 82 3.09 10.49 -8.68
CA LEU A 82 1.88 9.73 -9.03
C LEU A 82 0.64 10.64 -8.97
N LYS A 83 0.16 11.04 -10.15
CA LYS A 83 -0.98 11.95 -10.34
C LYS A 83 -2.33 11.32 -9.96
N PRO A 84 -3.18 12.03 -9.18
CA PRO A 84 -4.58 11.64 -8.99
C PRO A 84 -5.34 11.55 -10.33
N GLY A 85 -6.26 10.61 -10.44
CA GLY A 85 -7.05 10.32 -11.65
C GLY A 85 -6.33 9.43 -12.68
N VAL A 86 -5.03 9.21 -12.52
CA VAL A 86 -4.24 8.32 -13.41
C VAL A 86 -3.58 7.19 -12.62
N HIS A 87 -2.88 7.52 -11.55
CA HIS A 87 -2.09 6.56 -10.76
C HIS A 87 -2.62 6.36 -9.34
N ALA A 88 -3.56 7.22 -8.93
CA ALA A 88 -4.07 7.31 -7.58
C ALA A 88 -5.46 7.95 -7.58
N THR A 89 -6.22 7.77 -6.52
CA THR A 89 -7.41 8.58 -6.23
C THR A 89 -7.13 9.49 -5.05
N LEU A 90 -7.68 10.70 -5.10
CA LEU A 90 -7.66 11.62 -3.97
C LEU A 90 -9.01 11.51 -3.27
N GLU A 91 -9.05 10.77 -2.18
CA GLU A 91 -10.28 10.50 -1.45
C GLU A 91 -10.56 11.63 -0.46
N GLU A 92 -11.78 12.19 -0.51
CA GLU A 92 -12.25 13.19 0.44
C GLU A 92 -12.51 12.56 1.81
N ALA A 93 -12.44 13.37 2.87
CA ALA A 93 -12.66 12.87 4.22
C ALA A 93 -14.04 12.18 4.35
N LYS A 94 -14.05 10.98 4.96
CA LYS A 94 -15.24 10.12 5.08
C LYS A 94 -15.90 9.72 3.75
N SER A 95 -15.16 9.67 2.64
CA SER A 95 -15.68 9.05 1.41
C SER A 95 -16.07 7.58 1.68
N PRO A 96 -17.04 7.00 0.95
CA PRO A 96 -17.41 5.59 1.12
C PRO A 96 -16.21 4.65 1.04
N PHE A 97 -15.27 4.94 0.15
CA PHE A 97 -14.04 4.18 0.02
C PHE A 97 -13.14 4.33 1.24
N LEU A 98 -12.89 5.55 1.75
CA LEU A 98 -12.07 5.73 2.96
C LEU A 98 -12.71 5.15 4.22
N MET A 99 -14.04 5.23 4.33
CA MET A 99 -14.76 4.59 5.43
C MET A 99 -14.57 3.07 5.38
N TYR A 100 -14.62 2.48 4.18
CA TYR A 100 -14.33 1.06 3.97
C TYR A 100 -12.89 0.71 4.36
N LEU A 101 -11.90 1.45 3.83
CA LEU A 101 -10.49 1.24 4.16
C LEU A 101 -10.22 1.36 5.66
N TYR A 102 -10.88 2.29 6.34
CA TYR A 102 -10.75 2.48 7.78
C TYR A 102 -11.39 1.31 8.56
N LYS A 103 -12.58 0.87 8.16
CA LYS A 103 -13.27 -0.28 8.76
C LYS A 103 -12.43 -1.55 8.67
N GLU A 104 -11.80 -1.78 7.51
CA GLU A 104 -10.92 -2.92 7.28
C GLU A 104 -9.50 -2.75 7.86
N GLY A 105 -9.20 -1.61 8.49
CA GLY A 105 -7.90 -1.33 9.09
C GLY A 105 -6.76 -1.07 8.10
N CYS A 106 -7.08 -0.81 6.82
CA CYS A 106 -6.11 -0.49 5.77
C CYS A 106 -5.53 0.93 5.94
N VAL A 107 -6.27 1.83 6.59
CA VAL A 107 -5.83 3.21 6.90
C VAL A 107 -6.13 3.56 8.35
N ARG A 108 -5.29 4.39 8.97
CA ARG A 108 -5.42 4.81 10.38
C ARG A 108 -6.34 6.01 10.60
N THR A 109 -6.69 6.76 9.54
CA THR A 109 -7.54 7.94 9.64
C THR A 109 -8.48 8.02 8.43
N GLN A 110 -9.61 8.70 8.61
CA GLN A 110 -10.55 9.03 7.53
C GLN A 110 -10.37 10.47 7.03
N LYS A 111 -9.18 11.05 7.21
CA LYS A 111 -8.85 12.36 6.64
C LYS A 111 -8.63 12.22 5.13
N LYS A 112 -8.80 13.33 4.43
CA LYS A 112 -8.49 13.43 2.99
C LYS A 112 -7.08 12.91 2.73
N GLN A 113 -6.96 11.90 1.87
CA GLN A 113 -5.67 11.27 1.58
C GLN A 113 -5.65 10.68 0.18
N LYS A 114 -4.44 10.47 -0.32
CA LYS A 114 -4.22 9.83 -1.61
C LYS A 114 -4.12 8.32 -1.42
N VAL A 115 -4.89 7.58 -2.21
CA VAL A 115 -4.86 6.11 -2.27
C VAL A 115 -4.36 5.74 -3.66
N PHE A 116 -3.43 4.78 -3.76
CA PHE A 116 -2.70 4.53 -5.00
C PHE A 116 -3.27 3.31 -5.71
N ILE A 117 -3.34 3.36 -7.03
CA ILE A 117 -3.71 2.20 -7.85
C ILE A 117 -2.52 1.24 -7.80
N TRP A 118 -2.78 -0.01 -7.43
CA TRP A 118 -1.75 -1.03 -7.20
C TRP A 118 -0.75 -1.12 -8.35
N ASN A 119 -1.25 -1.26 -9.58
CA ASN A 119 -0.46 -1.42 -10.79
C ASN A 119 0.30 -0.15 -11.22
N SER A 120 0.03 1.00 -10.60
CA SER A 120 0.73 2.26 -10.88
C SER A 120 1.92 2.50 -9.96
N VAL A 121 2.06 1.71 -8.90
CA VAL A 121 3.18 1.81 -7.95
C VAL A 121 4.31 0.90 -8.40
N ASN A 122 5.47 1.48 -8.70
CA ASN A 122 6.67 0.70 -8.99
C ASN A 122 7.47 0.52 -7.70
N PHE A 123 7.21 -0.57 -6.98
CA PHE A 123 7.84 -0.87 -5.69
C PHE A 123 9.36 -1.03 -5.77
N GLU A 124 9.92 -1.43 -6.92
CA GLU A 124 11.37 -1.60 -7.09
C GLU A 124 12.12 -0.28 -7.35
N LYS A 125 11.42 0.75 -7.82
CA LYS A 125 12.01 2.06 -8.15
C LYS A 125 11.83 3.11 -7.05
N LEU A 126 11.09 2.78 -5.98
CA LEU A 126 10.82 3.63 -4.83
C LEU A 126 11.87 3.46 -3.73
#